data_AF-A0AAW2JI13-F1
#
_entry.id   AF-A0AAW2JI13-F1
#
_cell.length_a   1.000
_cell.length_b   1.000
_cell.length_c   1.000
_cell.angle_alpha   90.00
_cell.angle_beta   90.00
_cell.angle_gamma   90.00
#
_symmetry.space_group_name_H-M   'P 1'
#
loop_
_entity.id
_entity.type
_entity.pdbx_description
1 polymer ?
#
loop_
_entity_poly.entity_id
_entity_poly.type
_entity_poly.pdbx_seq_one_letter_code
_entity_poly.pdbx_strand_id
1 'polypeptide(L)' 'MEHSKRGFLPMRNGVKLSKKQSPKTDEELKRMLEIPYTLAVGSIQYAAQCTRPDIAYALSVMSRYHSCAG' A
#
# COMPACT_ATOMS: atom_id res chain seq x y z
N MET A 1 11.92 -12.94 -4.54
CA MET A 1 11.80 -12.18 -3.27
C MET A 1 12.55 -12.81 -2.10
N GLU A 2 13.30 -13.91 -2.29
CA GLU A 2 13.96 -14.63 -1.20
C GLU A 2 15.19 -13.94 -0.60
N HIS A 3 15.75 -12.93 -1.28
CA HIS A 3 16.97 -12.23 -0.83
C HIS A 3 16.80 -10.72 -0.64
N SER A 4 15.56 -10.21 -0.61
CA SER A 4 15.32 -8.80 -0.27
C SER A 4 15.41 -8.64 1.25
N LYS A 5 16.36 -7.82 1.73
CA LYS A 5 16.36 -7.37 3.13
C LYS A 5 15.03 -6.66 3.37
N ARG A 6 14.14 -7.27 4.15
CA ARG A 6 12.87 -6.63 4.54
C ARG A 6 13.24 -5.36 5.29
N GLY A 7 12.95 -4.21 4.70
CA GLY A 7 13.09 -2.93 5.39
C GLY A 7 12.32 -2.94 6.70
N PHE A 8 12.64 -2.01 7.60
CA PHE A 8 11.90 -1.85 8.85
C PHE A 8 10.44 -1.51 8.53
N LEU A 9 9.58 -2.52 8.59
CA LEU A 9 8.14 -2.35 8.50
C LEU A 9 7.64 -2.17 9.94
N PRO A 10 6.79 -1.18 10.23
CA PRO A 10 6.16 -1.04 11.55
C PRO A 10 5.17 -2.18 11.86
N MET A 11 5.13 -3.23 11.02
CA MET A 11 4.29 -4.41 11.19
C MET A 11 5.17 -5.61 11.53
N ARG A 12 4.74 -6.39 12.54
CA ARG A 12 5.48 -7.57 13.01
C ARG A 12 5.57 -8.63 11.89
N ASN A 13 6.79 -9.09 11.63
CA ASN A 13 7.03 -10.12 10.61
C ASN A 13 6.31 -11.43 10.97
N GLY A 14 5.75 -12.10 9.96
CA GLY A 14 5.11 -13.42 10.11
C GLY A 14 3.66 -13.40 10.58
N VAL A 15 3.06 -12.22 10.76
CA VAL A 15 1.63 -12.10 11.06
C VAL A 15 0.82 -12.52 9.82
N LYS A 16 0.07 -13.62 9.94
CA LYS A 16 -0.91 -14.04 8.93
C LYS A 16 -2.29 -13.57 9.37
N LEU A 17 -2.91 -12.72 8.57
CA LEU A 17 -4.29 -12.32 8.77
C LEU A 17 -5.22 -13.45 8.33
N SER A 18 -6.32 -13.67 9.07
CA SER A 18 -7.34 -14.64 8.71
C SER A 18 -8.74 -14.03 8.77
N LYS A 19 -9.69 -14.63 8.04
CA LYS A 19 -11.11 -14.23 8.10
C LYS A 19 -11.72 -14.28 9.51
N LYS A 20 -11.09 -15.00 10.46
CA LYS A 20 -11.54 -15.02 11.85
C LYS A 20 -11.35 -13.69 12.58
N GLN A 21 -10.49 -12.82 12.07
CA GLN A 21 -10.20 -11.48 12.60
C GLN A 21 -11.08 -10.39 11.97
N SER A 22 -11.97 -10.76 11.05
CA SER A 22 -13.00 -9.85 10.55
C SER A 22 -13.99 -9.51 11.66
N PRO A 23 -14.57 -8.29 11.66
CA PRO A 23 -15.62 -7.92 12.60
C PRO A 23 -16.79 -8.90 12.50
N LYS A 24 -17.36 -9.28 13.65
CA LYS A 24 -18.47 -10.23 13.75
C LYS A 24 -19.71 -9.63 14.38
N THR A 25 -19.55 -8.59 15.21
CA THR A 25 -20.68 -7.92 15.86
C THR A 25 -21.03 -6.61 15.17
N ASP A 26 -22.28 -6.18 15.31
CA ASP A 26 -22.77 -4.91 14.75
C ASP A 26 -22.04 -3.71 15.34
N GLU A 27 -21.58 -3.79 16.59
CA GLU A 27 -20.79 -2.72 17.22
C GLU A 27 -19.38 -2.64 16.62
N GLU A 28 -18.75 -3.78 16.33
CA GLU A 28 -17.47 -3.81 15.62
C GLU A 28 -17.60 -3.25 14.21
N LEU A 29 -18.68 -3.59 13.52
CA LEU A 29 -18.95 -3.12 12.17
C LEU A 29 -19.23 -1.62 12.16
N LYS A 30 -20.02 -1.10 13.10
CA LYS A 30 -20.24 0.35 13.27
C LYS A 30 -18.94 1.10 13.54
N ARG A 31 -18.08 0.60 14.44
CA ARG A 31 -16.75 1.20 14.67
C ARG A 31 -15.88 1.22 13.42
N MET A 32 -15.95 0.15 12.60
CA MET A 32 -15.23 0.11 11.32
C MET A 32 -15.81 1.04 10.25
N LEU A 33 -17.10 1.39 10.33
CA LEU A 33 -17.73 2.37 9.45
C LEU A 33 -17.42 3.81 9.87
N GLU A 34 -17.29 4.07 11.16
CA GLU A 34 -16.94 5.40 11.69
C GLU A 34 -15.53 5.83 11.29
N ILE A 35 -14.60 4.88 11.24
CA ILE A 35 -13.22 5.14 10.81
C ILE A 35 -13.14 4.92 9.30
N PRO A 36 -12.65 5.91 8.51
CA PRO A 36 -12.54 5.78 7.06
C PRO A 36 -11.33 4.89 6.68
N TYR A 37 -11.38 3.61 7.04
CA TYR A 37 -10.32 2.63 6.81
C TYR A 37 -9.98 2.48 5.32
N THR A 38 -10.98 2.55 4.44
CA THR A 38 -10.80 2.48 2.99
C THR A 38 -9.94 3.64 2.48
N LEU A 39 -10.19 4.85 2.98
CA LEU A 39 -9.43 6.04 2.65
C LEU A 39 -7.99 5.94 3.19
N ALA A 40 -7.82 5.55 4.45
CA ALA A 40 -6.50 5.39 5.05
C ALA A 40 -5.63 4.35 4.31
N VAL A 41 -6.22 3.21 3.93
CA VAL A 41 -5.53 2.18 3.14
C VAL A 41 -5.15 2.71 1.76
N GLY A 42 -6.07 3.41 1.08
CA GLY A 42 -5.80 4.05 -0.21
C GLY A 42 -4.67 5.09 -0.13
N SER A 43 -4.67 5.93 0.91
CA SER A 43 -3.61 6.91 1.15
C SER A 43 -2.25 6.27 1.43
N ILE A 44 -2.20 5.19 2.22
CA ILE A 44 -0.96 4.43 2.48
C ILE A 44 -0.44 3.79 1.19
N GLN A 45 -1.33 3.21 0.39
CA GLN A 45 -0.96 2.59 -0.88
C GLN A 45 -0.48 3.62 -1.91
N TYR A 46 -1.08 4.81 -1.95
CA TYR A 46 -0.61 5.92 -2.77
C TYR A 46 0.76 6.42 -2.28
N ALA A 47 0.91 6.67 -0.98
CA ALA A 47 2.17 7.09 -0.39
C ALA A 47 3.31 6.10 -0.69
N ALA A 48 3.07 4.79 -0.52
CA ALA A 48 4.07 3.76 -0.81
C ALA A 48 4.53 3.76 -2.29
N GLN A 49 3.64 4.09 -3.22
CA GLN A 49 3.99 4.26 -4.63
C GLN A 49 4.77 5.56 -4.88
N CYS A 50 4.35 6.67 -4.28
CA CYS A 50 5.01 7.96 -4.41
C CYS A 50 6.41 7.98 -3.75
N THR A 51 6.62 7.22 -2.67
CA THR A 51 7.92 7.11 -1.99
C THR A 51 8.88 6.13 -2.66
N ARG A 52 8.61 5.66 -3.87
CA ARG A 52 9.54 4.85 -4.68
C ARG A 52 10.25 5.78 -5.68
N PRO A 53 11.29 6.52 -5.24
CA PRO A 53 11.99 7.49 -6.11
C PRO A 53 12.64 6.82 -7.31
N ASP A 54 12.99 5.53 -7.21
CA ASP A 54 13.51 4.72 -8.31
C ASP A 54 12.49 4.56 -9.46
N ILE A 55 11.22 4.30 -9.12
CA ILE A 55 10.12 4.21 -10.10
C ILE A 55 9.80 5.59 -10.66
N ALA A 56 9.68 6.60 -9.80
CA ALA A 56 9.39 7.97 -10.23
C ALA A 56 10.47 8.51 -11.19
N TYR A 57 11.74 8.24 -10.88
CA TYR A 57 12.86 8.57 -11.75
C TYR A 57 12.77 7.84 -13.09
N ALA A 58 12.58 6.51 -13.10
CA ALA A 58 12.43 5.75 -14.33
C ALA A 58 11.28 6.26 -15.21
N LEU A 59 10.11 6.54 -14.62
CA LEU A 59 8.97 7.14 -15.33
C LEU A 59 9.29 8.51 -15.91
N SER A 60 9.96 9.39 -15.15
CA SER A 60 10.36 10.72 -15.63
C SER A 60 11.38 10.65 -16.79
N VAL A 61 12.26 9.65 -16.79
CA VAL A 61 13.21 9.43 -17.88
C VAL A 61 12.47 8.93 -19.12
N MET A 62 11.56 7.96 -18.96
CA MET A 62 10.78 7.38 -20.05
C MET A 62 9.75 8.35 -20.65
N SER A 63 9.15 9.23 -19.84
CA SER A 63 8.12 10.17 -20.32
C SER A 63 8.64 11.12 -21.40
N ARG A 64 9.94 11.46 -21.36
CA ARG A 64 10.62 12.28 -22.38
C ARG A 64 10.61 11.65 -23.77
N TYR A 65 10.41 10.33 -23.86
CA TYR A 65 10.37 9.58 -25.11
C TYR A 65 8.97 9.11 -25.48
N HIS A 66 7.97 9.39 -24.64
CA HIS A 66 6.58 8.99 -24.87
C HIS A 66 5.97 9.69 -26.11
N SER A 67 6.47 10.88 -26.45
CA SER A 67 6.04 11.66 -27.63
C SER A 67 6.87 11.40 -28.89
N CYS A 68 7.91 10.57 -28.82
CA CYS A 68 8.80 10.23 -29.95
C CYS A 68 8.49 8.87 -30.59
N ALA A 69 7.34 8.27 -30.25
CA ALA A 69 6.79 7.16 -31.02
C ALA A 69 6.09 7.71 -32.27
N GLY A 70 6.90 8.16 -33.23
CA GLY A 70 6.53 8.43 -34.62
C GLY A 70 7.28 7.49 -35.54
#